data_AF-A0A938DRJ1-F1
#
_entry.id   AF-A0A938DRJ1-F1
#
_cell.length_a   1.000
_cell.length_b   1.000
_cell.length_c   1.000
_cell.angle_alpha   90.00
_cell.angle_beta   90.00
_cell.angle_gamma   90.00
#
_symmetry.space_group_name_H-M   'P 1'
#
loop_
_entity.id
_entity.type
_entity.pdbx_description
1 polymer ?
#
loop_
_entity_poly.entity_id
_entity_poly.type
_entity_poly.pdbx_seq_one_letter_code
_entity_poly.pdbx_strand_id
1 'polypeptide(L)'
;MVVLTGDIHRFHAIDVLDDPAAYVPGGSAGTAAVEFAAGSISSPGSNGSGFGSQVRWTSGDKRGYLVVDLTPERVQSDFFGFPDPEKLLARRPAERWLNGFTSRRGVPGLQLAPFPATG
;
A
#
# COMPACT_ATOMS: atom_id res chain seq x y z
N MET A 1 11.76 -3.15 -9.27
CA MET A 1 10.96 -4.36 -8.98
C MET A 1 9.72 -3.94 -8.19
N VAL A 2 8.62 -4.68 -8.30
CA VAL A 2 7.40 -4.48 -7.50
C VAL A 2 7.02 -5.81 -6.88
N VAL A 3 6.71 -5.81 -5.59
CA VAL A 3 6.26 -6.99 -4.85
C VAL A 3 4.81 -6.79 -4.42
N LEU A 4 3.95 -7.78 -4.68
CA LEU A 4 2.55 -7.76 -4.26
C LEU A 4 2.33 -8.88 -3.23
N THR A 5 1.79 -8.53 -2.07
CA THR A 5 1.63 -9.47 -0.95
C THR A 5 0.22 -9.44 -0.36
N GLY A 6 -0.02 -10.40 0.54
CA GLY A 6 -1.24 -10.56 1.34
C GLY A 6 -0.86 -11.10 2.72
N ASP A 7 -1.65 -12.03 3.27
CA ASP A 7 -1.45 -12.73 4.56
C ASP A 7 -1.55 -11.85 5.81
N ILE A 8 -0.91 -10.69 5.85
CA ILE A 8 -0.80 -9.83 7.05
C ILE A 8 -2.11 -9.13 7.46
N HIS A 9 -3.22 -9.42 6.77
CA HIS A 9 -4.59 -8.91 6.97
C HIS A 9 -4.70 -7.38 7.14
N ARG A 10 -3.79 -6.65 6.51
CA ARG A 10 -3.75 -5.18 6.53
C ARG A 10 -3.24 -4.67 5.20
N PHE A 11 -3.75 -3.53 4.78
CA PHE A 11 -3.11 -2.77 3.72
C PHE A 11 -1.73 -2.31 4.18
N HIS A 12 -0.75 -2.37 3.29
CA HIS A 12 0.61 -1.92 3.57
C HIS A 12 1.26 -1.37 2.29
N ALA A 13 1.95 -0.24 2.40
CA ALA A 13 2.88 0.25 1.39
C ALA A 13 4.25 0.48 2.05
N ILE A 14 5.29 -0.14 1.51
CA ILE A 14 6.64 -0.13 2.08
C ILE A 14 7.73 -0.05 1.00
N ASP A 15 8.78 0.72 1.27
CA ASP A 15 9.99 0.73 0.47
C ASP A 15 10.86 -0.50 0.82
N VAL A 16 11.29 -1.25 -0.20
CA VAL A 16 12.20 -2.40 -0.03
C VAL A 16 13.62 -1.90 -0.19
N LEU A 17 14.38 -1.94 0.91
CA LEU A 17 15.70 -1.33 1.01
C LEU A 17 16.80 -2.28 0.54
N ASP A 18 17.78 -1.77 -0.20
CA ASP A 18 19.07 -2.44 -0.45
C ASP A 18 20.19 -1.87 0.43
N ASP A 19 20.16 -0.56 0.71
CA ASP A 19 21.04 0.12 1.64
C ASP A 19 20.23 0.88 2.71
N PRO A 20 19.94 0.25 3.85
CA PRO A 20 19.22 0.89 4.95
C PRO A 20 19.93 2.11 5.56
N ALA A 21 21.26 2.22 5.40
CA ALA A 21 22.02 3.36 5.95
C ALA A 21 21.87 4.61 5.07
N ALA A 22 21.68 4.44 3.75
CA ALA A 22 21.42 5.52 2.82
C ALA A 22 19.94 5.90 2.71
N TYR A 23 19.04 5.11 3.30
CA TYR A 23 17.60 5.28 3.13
C TYR A 23 17.07 6.56 3.77
N VAL A 24 16.33 7.33 2.96
CA VAL A 24 15.57 8.50 3.39
C VAL A 24 14.10 8.29 3.06
N PRO A 25 13.17 8.35 4.05
CA PRO A 25 11.77 8.09 3.80
C PRO A 25 11.12 9.02 2.77
N GLY A 26 10.52 8.44 1.72
CA GLY A 26 9.96 9.19 0.60
C GLY A 26 11.01 9.71 -0.39
N GLY A 27 12.27 9.27 -0.26
CA GLY A 27 13.31 9.42 -1.27
C GLY A 27 13.53 8.12 -2.05
N SER A 28 14.55 8.12 -2.91
CA SER A 28 14.96 6.94 -3.68
C SER A 28 16.29 6.33 -3.24
N ALA A 29 17.07 7.06 -2.44
CA ALA A 29 18.34 6.56 -1.92
C ALA A 29 18.08 5.32 -1.04
N GLY A 30 18.91 4.29 -1.20
CA GLY A 30 18.80 3.03 -0.45
C GLY A 30 17.55 2.20 -0.72
N THR A 31 16.79 2.49 -1.80
CA THR A 31 15.58 1.74 -2.17
C THR A 31 15.81 0.93 -3.44
N ALA A 32 15.61 -0.38 -3.37
CA ALA A 32 15.71 -1.29 -4.52
C ALA A 32 14.35 -1.57 -5.19
N ALA A 33 13.28 -1.58 -4.41
CA ALA A 33 11.94 -1.91 -4.88
C ALA A 33 10.86 -1.32 -3.99
N VAL A 34 9.61 -1.56 -4.36
CA VAL A 34 8.44 -1.23 -3.54
C VAL A 34 7.58 -2.47 -3.34
N GLU A 35 6.93 -2.56 -2.19
CA GLU A 35 5.96 -3.61 -1.88
C GLU A 35 4.60 -2.99 -1.53
N PHE A 36 3.55 -3.63 -2.05
CA PHE A 36 2.16 -3.34 -1.73
C PHE A 36 1.49 -4.59 -1.20
N ALA A 37 1.05 -4.58 0.07
CA ALA A 37 0.23 -5.64 0.62
C ALA A 37 -1.24 -5.26 0.48
N ALA A 38 -2.01 -6.17 -0.12
CA ALA A 38 -3.46 -6.08 -0.07
C ALA A 38 -3.94 -6.28 1.38
N GLY A 39 -5.03 -5.60 1.72
CA GLY A 39 -5.79 -5.90 2.91
C GLY A 39 -6.42 -7.29 2.82
N SER A 40 -7.20 -7.65 3.82
CA SER A 40 -8.04 -8.85 3.76
C SER A 40 -9.40 -8.54 3.15
N ILE A 41 -9.98 -9.52 2.45
CA ILE A 41 -11.38 -9.46 2.01
C ILE A 41 -12.32 -9.58 3.22
N SER A 42 -11.96 -10.37 4.23
CA SER A 42 -12.81 -10.59 5.41
C SER A 42 -12.08 -10.92 6.71
N SER A 43 -10.83 -11.40 6.67
CA SER A 43 -10.12 -11.79 7.88
C SER A 43 -9.86 -10.59 8.81
N PRO A 44 -9.96 -10.74 10.14
CA PRO A 44 -9.56 -9.71 11.09
C PRO A 44 -8.09 -9.33 10.95
N GLY A 45 -7.77 -8.07 11.24
CA GLY A 45 -6.44 -7.48 11.13
C GLY A 45 -6.28 -6.39 12.18
N SER A 46 -5.04 -6.01 12.48
CA SER A 46 -4.72 -5.02 13.52
C SER A 46 -4.11 -3.76 12.92
N ASN A 47 -4.45 -2.62 13.51
CA ASN A 47 -3.75 -1.37 13.25
C ASN A 47 -2.43 -1.39 14.01
N GLY A 48 -1.33 -1.54 13.28
CA GLY A 48 0.02 -1.32 13.78
C GLY A 48 0.79 -0.54 12.73
N SER A 49 1.62 0.41 13.17
CA SER A 49 2.40 1.33 12.32
C SER A 49 3.40 0.66 11.37
N GLY A 50 3.50 -0.66 11.41
CA GLY A 50 4.63 -1.41 10.84
C GLY A 50 5.91 -1.18 11.64
N PHE A 51 6.99 -1.80 11.19
CA PHE A 51 8.31 -1.68 11.79
C PHE A 51 9.28 -1.03 10.81
N GLY A 52 9.94 0.04 11.25
CA GLY A 52 10.96 0.74 10.48
C GLY A 52 10.44 1.93 9.67
N SER A 53 11.36 2.81 9.30
CA SER A 53 11.08 4.07 8.59
C SER A 53 10.67 3.88 7.13
N GLN A 54 10.86 2.67 6.61
CA GLN A 54 10.49 2.27 5.26
C GLN A 54 8.99 2.06 5.07
N VAL A 55 8.26 1.88 6.17
CA VAL A 55 6.80 1.75 6.14
C VAL A 55 6.18 3.10 5.86
N ARG A 56 5.43 3.21 4.77
CA ARG A 56 4.82 4.48 4.33
C ARG A 56 3.37 4.58 4.72
N TRP A 57 2.67 3.44 4.78
CA TRP A 57 1.28 3.41 5.21
C TRP A 57 0.83 2.01 5.59
N THR A 58 -0.05 1.92 6.59
CA THR A 58 -0.68 0.69 7.04
C THR A 58 -2.14 0.93 7.41
N SER A 59 -3.04 -0.02 7.13
CA SER A 59 -4.42 0.00 7.64
C SER A 59 -4.94 -1.43 7.83
N GLY A 60 -5.16 -1.84 9.08
CA GLY A 60 -5.69 -3.16 9.45
C GLY A 60 -7.19 -3.17 9.79
N ASP A 61 -7.78 -1.99 9.91
CA ASP A 61 -9.18 -1.75 10.27
C ASP A 61 -10.10 -1.49 9.05
N LYS A 62 -9.64 -1.81 7.85
CA LYS A 62 -10.38 -1.74 6.59
C LYS A 62 -10.31 -3.06 5.84
N ARG A 63 -11.32 -3.37 5.04
CA ARG A 63 -11.35 -4.54 4.16
C ARG A 63 -11.51 -4.10 2.73
N GLY A 64 -10.91 -4.86 1.83
CA GLY A 64 -10.93 -4.57 0.41
C GLY A 64 -9.70 -5.13 -0.28
N TYR A 65 -9.26 -4.43 -1.31
CA TYR A 65 -8.26 -4.87 -2.25
C TYR A 65 -7.42 -3.69 -2.73
N LEU A 66 -6.45 -3.96 -3.59
CA LEU A 66 -5.72 -2.93 -4.30
C LEU A 66 -5.87 -3.12 -5.81
N VAL A 67 -5.80 -2.01 -6.53
CA VAL A 67 -5.71 -1.99 -8.00
C VAL A 67 -4.31 -1.48 -8.34
N VAL A 68 -3.62 -2.19 -9.23
CA VAL A 68 -2.30 -1.77 -9.72
C VAL A 68 -2.44 -1.30 -11.16
N ASP A 69 -2.07 -0.05 -11.39
CA ASP A 69 -1.85 0.49 -12.72
C ASP A 69 -0.35 0.50 -13.02
N LEU A 70 0.06 -0.18 -14.08
CA LEU A 70 1.45 -0.45 -14.41
C LEU A 70 1.74 -0.08 -15.86
N THR A 71 2.69 0.83 -16.06
CA THR A 71 3.30 1.16 -17.35
C THR A 71 4.80 0.88 -17.29
N PRO A 72 5.51 0.92 -18.43
CA PRO A 72 6.98 0.81 -18.42
C PRO A 72 7.69 1.88 -17.58
N GLU A 73 7.05 3.04 -17.37
CA GLU A 73 7.62 4.19 -16.66
C GLU A 73 7.22 4.27 -15.18
N ARG A 74 6.09 3.67 -14.80
CA ARG A 74 5.47 3.90 -13.50
C ARG A 74 4.64 2.71 -13.02
N VAL A 75 4.63 2.49 -11.72
CA VAL A 75 3.58 1.74 -11.01
C VAL A 75 2.80 2.68 -10.10
N GLN A 76 1.49 2.49 -10.00
CA GLN A 76 0.68 2.99 -8.88
C GLN A 76 -0.16 1.86 -8.31
N SER A 77 -0.21 1.79 -6.99
CA SER A 77 -1.16 0.95 -6.27
C SER A 77 -2.18 1.85 -5.60
N ASP A 78 -3.45 1.59 -5.86
CA ASP A 78 -4.60 2.27 -5.26
C ASP A 78 -5.37 1.31 -4.37
N PHE A 79 -5.53 1.68 -3.11
CA PHE A 79 -6.14 0.86 -2.09
C PHE A 79 -7.62 1.22 -1.97
N PHE A 80 -8.49 0.25 -2.24
CA PHE A 80 -9.94 0.39 -2.14
C PHE A 80 -10.47 -0.45 -1.00
N GLY A 81 -11.48 0.07 -0.31
CA GLY A 81 -12.12 -0.69 0.75
C GLY A 81 -13.14 0.10 1.53
N PHE A 82 -13.53 -0.47 2.66
CA PHE A 82 -14.60 0.06 3.49
C PHE A 82 -14.30 -0.03 4.99
N PRO A 83 -14.89 0.84 5.83
CA PRO A 83 -14.91 0.67 7.27
C PRO A 83 -15.92 -0.43 7.66
N ASP A 84 -15.59 -1.22 8.69
CA ASP A 84 -16.29 -2.42 9.19
C ASP A 84 -15.55 -3.75 8.92
N PRO A 85 -14.37 -3.93 9.56
CA PRO A 85 -13.54 -5.11 9.34
C PRO A 85 -14.17 -6.43 9.76
N GLU A 86 -15.15 -6.38 10.66
CA GLU A 86 -15.82 -7.53 11.24
C GLU A 86 -17.20 -7.79 10.61
N LYS A 87 -17.60 -6.95 9.63
CA LYS A 87 -18.90 -7.02 8.95
C LYS A 87 -20.09 -6.98 9.92
N LEU A 88 -19.96 -6.21 11.00
CA LEU A 88 -20.97 -6.09 12.05
C LEU A 88 -22.10 -5.12 11.68
N LEU A 89 -21.90 -4.29 10.65
CA LEU A 89 -22.92 -3.37 10.19
C LEU A 89 -24.03 -4.11 9.44
N ALA A 90 -25.28 -3.83 9.81
CA ALA A 90 -26.47 -4.43 9.18
C ALA A 90 -26.64 -4.06 7.70
N ARG A 91 -26.02 -2.96 7.25
CA ARG A 91 -26.02 -2.50 5.86
C ARG A 91 -24.70 -2.84 5.19
N ARG A 92 -24.76 -3.22 3.91
CA ARG A 92 -23.56 -3.40 3.09
C ARG A 92 -22.74 -2.09 3.09
N PRO A 93 -21.48 -2.12 3.51
CA PRO A 93 -20.66 -0.92 3.55
C PRO A 93 -20.27 -0.50 2.12
N ALA A 94 -20.21 0.80 1.88
CA ALA A 94 -19.81 1.34 0.59
C ALA A 94 -18.28 1.29 0.44
N GLU A 95 -17.83 0.83 -0.71
CA GLU A 95 -16.44 0.93 -1.12
C GLU A 95 -16.04 2.39 -1.35
N ARG A 96 -14.78 2.69 -1.03
CA ARG A 96 -14.14 3.97 -1.33
C ARG A 96 -12.65 3.77 -1.57
N TRP A 97 -12.03 4.72 -2.28
CA TRP A 97 -10.58 4.86 -2.30
C TRP A 97 -10.09 5.28 -0.91
N LEU A 98 -9.06 4.60 -0.41
CA LEU A 98 -8.49 4.80 0.92
C LEU A 98 -7.18 5.57 0.86
N ASN A 99 -6.30 5.17 -0.06
CA ASN A 99 -4.99 5.78 -0.27
C ASN A 99 -4.41 5.29 -1.61
N GLY A 100 -3.36 5.95 -2.10
CA GLY A 100 -2.62 5.52 -3.28
C GLY A 100 -1.15 5.86 -3.19
N PHE A 101 -0.31 5.03 -3.80
CA PHE A 101 1.13 5.23 -3.86
C PHE A 101 1.69 4.91 -5.23
N THR A 102 2.67 5.70 -5.67
CA THR A 102 3.33 5.53 -6.96
C THR A 102 4.85 5.47 -6.83
N SER A 103 5.49 4.75 -7.76
CA SER A 103 6.93 4.71 -7.93
C SER A 103 7.28 4.75 -9.41
N ARG A 104 8.42 5.37 -9.76
CA ARG A 104 8.86 5.60 -11.14
C ARG A 104 10.12 4.82 -11.48
N ARG A 105 10.22 4.41 -12.74
CA ARG A 105 11.44 3.80 -13.27
C ARG A 105 12.64 4.74 -13.08
N GLY A 106 13.76 4.20 -12.62
CA GLY A 106 15.01 4.94 -12.39
C GLY A 106 15.03 5.79 -11.12
N VAL A 107 13.88 5.96 -10.45
CA VAL A 107 13.76 6.68 -9.18
C VAL A 107 12.83 5.86 -8.27
N PRO A 108 13.28 4.67 -7.82
CA PRO A 108 12.48 3.80 -6.96
C PRO A 108 12.18 4.50 -5.63
N GLY A 109 11.11 4.12 -4.96
CA GLY A 109 10.64 4.81 -3.76
C GLY A 109 9.18 5.23 -3.87
N LEU A 110 8.47 5.13 -2.76
CA LEU A 110 7.04 5.39 -2.67
C LEU A 110 6.72 6.87 -2.46
N GLN A 111 6.00 7.44 -3.42
CA GLN A 111 5.36 8.75 -3.33
C GLN A 111 3.86 8.58 -3.15
N LEU A 112 3.22 9.48 -2.39
CA LEU A 112 1.76 9.51 -2.32
C LEU A 112 1.17 9.84 -3.69
N ALA A 113 0.19 9.05 -4.12
CA ALA A 113 -0.63 9.39 -5.27
C ALA A 113 -1.77 10.30 -4.80
N PRO A 114 -2.01 11.45 -5.48
CA PRO A 114 -3.06 12.38 -5.05
C PRO A 114 -4.46 11.87 -5.38
N PHE A 115 -4.60 10.95 -6.34
CA PHE A 115 -5.87 10.40 -6.83
C PHE A 115 -5.67 8.96 -7.35
N PRO A 116 -6.76 8.16 -7.47
CA PRO A 116 -6.72 6.89 -8.18
C PRO A 116 -6.20 7.03 -9.61
N ALA A 117 -5.48 6.01 -10.09
CA ALA A 117 -5.05 5.97 -11.48
C ALA A 117 -6.27 5.89 -12.40
N THR A 118 -6.24 6.70 -13.46
CA THR A 118 -7.14 6.59 -14.61
C THR A 118 -6.33 5.90 -15.69
N GLY A 119 -6.62 4.63 -15.96
CA GLY A 119 -5.87 3.81 -16.94
C GLY A 119 -5.86 4.37 -18.36
#